data_AF-A0A5B9FXC2-F1
#
_entry.id   AF-A0A5B9FXC2-F1
#
_cell.length_a   1.000
_cell.length_b   1.000
_cell.length_c   1.000
_cell.angle_alpha   90.00
_cell.angle_beta   90.00
_cell.angle_gamma   90.00
#
_symmetry.space_group_name_H-M   'P 1'
#
loop_
_entity.id
_entity.type
_entity.pdbx_description
1 polymer ?
#
loop_
_entity_poly.entity_id
_entity_poly.type
_entity_poly.pdbx_seq_one_letter_code
_entity_poly.pdbx_strand_id
1 'polypeptide(L)'
;MGLLKKIASFILDIVFVGLPVSIVFWLSLDFLVFNRHFIDKGILNILYYLLPTITGLLLSIIVAVCAKKTGKYTQMVFILLAACYQFVALWTTLCVYCDKNQNLNLNHKIFVWLSILISLVIVSVKNLRRLSLRDIAIVTTVFFVIMVDFCFFEIIADLLLSIRYR
;
A
#
# COMPACT_ATOMS: atom_id res chain seq x y z
N MET A 1 14.19 -1.29 -34.67
CA MET A 1 14.89 -0.41 -33.70
C MET A 1 13.94 0.45 -32.83
N GLY A 2 12.73 0.81 -33.29
CA GLY A 2 11.79 1.63 -32.49
C GLY A 2 11.08 0.91 -31.32
N LEU A 3 10.77 -0.38 -31.44
CA LEU A 3 10.05 -1.15 -30.40
C LEU A 3 10.92 -1.39 -29.15
N LEU A 4 12.16 -1.83 -29.35
CA LEU A 4 13.14 -2.06 -28.27
C LEU A 4 13.37 -0.80 -27.42
N LYS A 5 13.48 0.37 -28.06
CA LYS A 5 13.61 1.65 -27.34
C LYS A 5 12.37 1.98 -26.50
N LYS A 6 11.16 1.70 -27.01
CA LYS A 6 9.91 1.91 -26.26
C LYS A 6 9.81 0.99 -25.05
N ILE A 7 10.18 -0.28 -25.21
CA ILE A 7 10.19 -1.26 -24.11
C ILE A 7 11.23 -0.85 -23.05
N ALA A 8 12.45 -0.52 -23.46
CA ALA A 8 13.51 -0.09 -22.53
C ALA A 8 13.11 1.17 -21.74
N SER A 9 12.51 2.16 -22.40
CA SER A 9 12.00 3.37 -21.73
C SER A 9 10.90 3.03 -20.73
N PHE A 10 9.97 2.13 -21.06
CA PHE A 10 8.91 1.72 -20.15
C PHE A 10 9.45 1.00 -18.91
N ILE A 11 10.42 0.09 -19.09
CA ILE A 11 11.08 -0.60 -17.97
C ILE A 11 11.82 0.39 -17.07
N LEU A 12 12.53 1.37 -17.66
CA LEU A 12 13.18 2.41 -16.88
C LEU A 12 12.17 3.23 -16.08
N ASP A 13 11.03 3.61 -16.66
CA ASP A 13 9.98 4.34 -15.92
C ASP A 13 9.43 3.52 -14.74
N ILE A 14 9.25 2.20 -14.92
CA ILE A 14 8.87 1.28 -13.84
C ILE A 14 9.91 1.32 -12.72
N VAL A 15 11.19 1.21 -13.05
CA VAL A 15 12.27 1.24 -12.04
C VAL A 15 12.31 2.60 -11.34
N PHE A 16 12.22 3.69 -12.09
CA PHE A 16 12.23 5.04 -11.51
C PHE A 16 11.06 5.26 -10.56
N VAL A 17 9.82 4.97 -10.98
CA VAL A 17 8.64 5.15 -10.12
C VAL A 17 8.65 4.14 -8.96
N GLY A 18 9.06 2.90 -9.22
CA GLY A 18 9.02 1.82 -8.25
C GLY A 18 10.06 1.92 -7.14
N LEU A 19 11.26 2.39 -7.44
CA LEU A 19 12.34 2.49 -6.46
C LEU A 19 12.00 3.35 -5.23
N PRO A 20 11.55 4.62 -5.35
CA PRO A 20 11.22 5.44 -4.19
C PRO A 20 10.00 4.89 -3.43
N VAL A 21 9.02 4.30 -4.14
CA VAL A 21 7.88 3.67 -3.46
C VAL A 21 8.35 2.47 -2.68
N SER A 22 9.17 1.61 -3.25
CA SER A 22 9.71 0.42 -2.58
C SER A 22 10.51 0.82 -1.34
N ILE A 23 11.39 1.82 -1.44
CA ILE A 23 12.17 2.32 -0.29
C ILE A 23 11.25 2.81 0.83
N VAL A 24 10.30 3.70 0.51
CA VAL A 24 9.38 4.25 1.52
C VAL A 24 8.50 3.15 2.10
N PHE A 25 7.99 2.26 1.26
CA PHE A 25 7.13 1.17 1.68
C PHE A 25 7.86 0.18 2.59
N TRP A 26 9.09 -0.23 2.25
CA TRP A 26 9.92 -1.09 3.09
C TRP A 26 10.29 -0.45 4.43
N LEU A 27 10.68 0.82 4.44
CA LEU A 27 10.91 1.55 5.71
C LEU A 27 9.65 1.59 6.58
N SER A 28 8.47 1.55 5.95
CA SER A 28 7.19 1.54 6.65
C SER A 28 6.77 0.13 7.10
N LEU A 29 7.29 -0.92 6.47
CA LEU A 29 7.11 -2.30 6.90
C LEU A 29 7.85 -2.59 8.20
N ASP A 30 9.02 -1.99 8.41
CA ASP A 30 9.71 -2.06 9.70
C ASP A 30 8.83 -1.52 10.83
N PHE A 31 8.04 -0.46 10.57
CA PHE A 31 7.03 0.02 11.51
C PHE A 31 5.91 -0.98 11.73
N LEU A 32 5.41 -1.68 10.70
CA LEU A 32 4.39 -2.73 10.85
C LEU A 32 4.91 -3.95 11.63
N VAL A 33 6.13 -4.42 11.35
CA VAL A 33 6.77 -5.52 12.08
C VAL A 33 7.05 -5.11 13.52
N PHE A 34 7.49 -3.87 13.77
CA PHE A 34 7.59 -3.32 15.12
C PHE A 34 6.21 -3.25 15.78
N ASN A 35 5.18 -2.85 15.05
CA ASN A 35 3.81 -2.79 15.53
C ASN A 35 3.21 -4.19 15.81
N ARG A 36 3.78 -5.30 15.28
CA ARG A 36 3.37 -6.66 15.69
C ARG A 36 3.58 -6.87 17.20
N HIS A 37 4.47 -6.11 17.85
CA HIS A 37 4.63 -6.11 19.31
C HIS A 37 3.40 -5.55 20.05
N PHE A 38 2.52 -4.81 19.36
CA PHE A 38 1.26 -4.32 19.93
C PHE A 38 0.11 -5.32 19.87
N ILE A 39 0.24 -6.42 19.11
CA ILE A 39 -0.85 -7.40 18.90
C ILE A 39 -1.37 -7.99 20.24
N ASP A 40 -0.47 -8.14 21.21
CA ASP A 40 -0.80 -8.71 22.53
C ASP A 40 -0.95 -7.63 23.63
N LYS A 41 -0.92 -6.35 23.26
CA LYS A 41 -0.95 -5.21 24.20
C LYS A 41 -2.31 -4.51 24.19
N GLY A 42 -3.36 -5.16 24.68
CA GLY A 42 -4.66 -4.53 25.00
C GLY A 42 -5.18 -3.55 23.93
N ILE A 43 -5.39 -2.28 24.31
CA ILE A 43 -5.90 -1.22 23.42
C ILE A 43 -4.93 -0.90 22.27
N LEU A 44 -3.62 -1.08 22.46
CA LEU A 44 -2.60 -0.76 21.43
C LEU A 44 -2.68 -1.69 20.22
N ASN A 45 -3.31 -2.86 20.35
CA ASN A 45 -3.56 -3.77 19.23
C ASN A 45 -4.37 -3.08 18.11
N ILE A 46 -5.25 -2.14 18.46
CA ILE A 46 -6.03 -1.37 17.49
C ILE A 46 -5.13 -0.52 16.58
N LEU A 47 -4.01 0.00 17.10
CA LEU A 47 -3.09 0.85 16.33
C LEU A 47 -2.41 0.07 15.21
N TYR A 48 -2.15 -1.23 15.39
CA TYR A 48 -1.60 -2.09 14.34
C TYR A 48 -2.46 -2.06 13.07
N TYR A 49 -3.80 -2.05 13.23
CA TYR A 49 -4.76 -2.06 12.12
C TYR A 49 -5.13 -0.67 11.61
N LEU A 50 -5.23 0.31 12.51
CA LEU A 50 -5.65 1.67 12.13
C LEU A 50 -4.52 2.46 11.45
N LEU A 51 -3.26 2.21 11.78
CA LEU A 51 -2.15 3.02 11.26
C LEU A 51 -2.01 2.92 9.72
N PRO A 52 -2.02 1.72 9.09
CA PRO A 52 -1.97 1.62 7.63
C PRO A 52 -3.19 2.28 6.97
N THR A 53 -4.35 2.14 7.60
CA THR A 53 -5.64 2.68 7.15
C THR A 53 -5.63 4.21 7.14
N ILE A 54 -5.22 4.83 8.26
CA ILE A 54 -5.11 6.29 8.41
C ILE A 54 -4.06 6.84 7.45
N THR A 55 -2.90 6.20 7.36
CA THR A 55 -1.81 6.62 6.45
C THR A 55 -2.25 6.55 4.99
N GLY A 56 -2.90 5.48 4.57
CA GLY A 56 -3.45 5.34 3.21
C GLY A 56 -4.50 6.42 2.89
N LEU A 57 -5.36 6.75 3.85
CA LEU A 57 -6.37 7.79 3.69
C LEU A 57 -5.74 9.19 3.62
N LEU A 58 -4.79 9.51 4.50
CA LEU A 58 -4.06 10.79 4.49
C LEU A 58 -3.32 10.97 3.17
N LEU A 59 -2.60 9.95 2.70
CA LEU A 59 -1.92 9.99 1.40
C LEU A 59 -2.91 10.20 0.26
N SER A 60 -4.07 9.54 0.30
CA SER A 60 -5.12 9.73 -0.71
C SER A 60 -5.66 11.17 -0.72
N ILE A 61 -5.87 11.78 0.44
CA ILE A 61 -6.28 13.18 0.58
C ILE A 61 -5.18 14.12 0.07
N ILE A 62 -3.92 13.87 0.43
CA ILE A 62 -2.77 14.64 -0.07
C ILE A 62 -2.73 14.58 -1.59
N VAL A 63 -2.88 13.40 -2.20
CA VAL A 63 -3.00 13.28 -3.65
C VAL A 63 -4.18 14.13 -4.15
N ALA A 64 -5.36 14.02 -3.54
CA ALA A 64 -6.55 14.75 -3.99
C ALA A 64 -6.40 16.28 -3.99
N VAL A 65 -5.71 16.83 -2.99
CA VAL A 65 -5.55 18.27 -2.77
C VAL A 65 -4.32 18.80 -3.52
N CYS A 66 -3.20 18.08 -3.47
CA CYS A 66 -1.94 18.50 -4.05
C CYS A 66 -1.75 18.08 -5.52
N ALA A 67 -2.62 17.24 -6.10
CA ALA A 67 -2.55 16.81 -7.50
C ALA A 67 -2.62 17.95 -8.52
N LYS A 68 -3.09 19.15 -8.14
CA LYS A 68 -3.05 20.33 -9.02
C LYS A 68 -1.70 21.07 -9.03
N LYS A 69 -0.87 20.86 -8.01
CA LYS A 69 0.37 21.63 -7.77
C LYS A 69 1.63 20.79 -7.93
N THR A 70 1.49 19.47 -8.12
CA THR A 70 2.60 18.52 -8.15
C THR A 70 2.87 18.04 -9.58
N GLY A 71 4.14 17.74 -9.87
CA GLY A 71 4.52 17.13 -11.14
C GLY A 71 3.91 15.74 -11.30
N LYS A 72 3.69 15.33 -12.56
CA LYS A 72 3.12 14.03 -12.93
C LYS A 72 3.79 12.85 -12.22
N TYR A 73 5.11 12.84 -12.17
CA TYR A 73 5.90 11.78 -11.54
C TYR A 73 5.61 11.67 -10.03
N THR A 74 5.65 12.81 -9.32
CA THR A 74 5.33 12.89 -7.90
C THR A 74 3.89 12.43 -7.63
N GLN A 75 2.96 12.80 -8.50
CA GLN A 75 1.57 12.35 -8.42
C GLN A 75 1.46 10.82 -8.54
N MET A 76 2.17 10.20 -9.49
CA MET A 76 2.21 8.74 -9.65
C MET A 76 2.77 8.04 -8.41
N VAL A 77 3.87 8.55 -7.84
CA VAL A 77 4.48 8.03 -6.61
C VAL A 77 3.49 8.07 -5.44
N PHE A 78 2.80 9.20 -5.22
CA PHE A 78 1.83 9.30 -4.13
C PHE A 78 0.58 8.44 -4.32
N ILE A 79 0.06 8.32 -5.55
CA ILE A 79 -1.04 7.41 -5.86
C ILE A 79 -0.64 5.98 -5.52
N LEU A 80 0.57 5.59 -5.94
CA LEU A 80 1.09 4.26 -5.74
C LEU A 80 1.32 3.95 -4.25
N LEU A 81 1.91 4.89 -3.49
CA LEU A 81 2.04 4.77 -2.03
C LEU A 81 0.68 4.63 -1.36
N ALA A 82 -0.29 5.48 -1.69
CA ALA A 82 -1.64 5.40 -1.14
C ALA A 82 -2.28 4.02 -1.41
N ALA A 83 -2.12 3.50 -2.63
CA ALA A 83 -2.61 2.17 -2.98
C ALA A 83 -1.92 1.05 -2.18
N CYS A 84 -0.60 1.10 -2.03
CA CYS A 84 0.15 0.11 -1.26
C CYS A 84 -0.30 0.09 0.22
N TYR A 85 -0.49 1.25 0.84
CA TYR A 85 -0.97 1.33 2.22
C TYR A 85 -2.42 0.84 2.39
N GLN A 86 -3.31 1.14 1.44
CA GLN A 86 -4.67 0.59 1.44
C GLN A 86 -4.67 -0.92 1.24
N PHE A 87 -3.76 -1.45 0.41
CA PHE A 87 -3.59 -2.90 0.29
C PHE A 87 -3.14 -3.53 1.61
N VAL A 88 -2.16 -2.96 2.30
CA VAL A 88 -1.73 -3.47 3.63
C VAL A 88 -2.87 -3.41 4.65
N ALA A 89 -3.67 -2.34 4.66
CA ALA A 89 -4.84 -2.22 5.53
C ALA A 89 -5.87 -3.34 5.23
N LEU A 90 -6.11 -3.63 3.95
CA LEU A 90 -6.98 -4.72 3.52
C LEU A 90 -6.40 -6.08 3.91
N TRP A 91 -5.11 -6.31 3.64
CA TRP A 91 -4.41 -7.56 3.94
C TRP A 91 -4.43 -7.87 5.44
N THR A 92 -4.07 -6.90 6.29
CA THR A 92 -4.12 -7.06 7.75
C THR A 92 -5.55 -7.32 8.26
N THR A 93 -6.56 -6.71 7.64
CA THR A 93 -7.97 -6.95 7.96
C THR A 93 -8.46 -8.34 7.52
N LEU A 94 -7.94 -8.90 6.43
CA LEU A 94 -8.35 -10.21 5.91
C LEU A 94 -7.54 -11.36 6.51
N CYS A 95 -6.21 -11.30 6.47
CA CYS A 95 -5.32 -12.42 6.77
C CYS A 95 -5.01 -12.55 8.26
N VAL A 96 -4.62 -11.46 8.94
CA VAL A 96 -4.29 -11.52 10.38
C VAL A 96 -5.55 -11.72 11.24
N TYR A 97 -6.70 -11.25 10.78
CA TYR A 97 -7.98 -11.43 11.46
C TYR A 97 -8.50 -12.88 11.38
N CYS A 98 -8.38 -13.52 10.22
CA CYS A 98 -8.85 -14.90 10.04
C CYS A 98 -8.02 -15.91 10.84
N ASP A 99 -6.75 -15.61 11.12
CA ASP A 99 -5.83 -16.57 11.74
C ASP A 99 -5.78 -16.46 13.28
N LYS A 100 -6.24 -15.35 13.89
CA LYS A 100 -6.06 -15.10 15.34
C LYS A 100 -7.32 -15.05 16.21
N ASN A 101 -8.53 -15.35 15.72
CA ASN A 101 -9.78 -15.27 16.53
C ASN A 101 -9.99 -13.91 17.24
N GLN A 102 -9.27 -12.86 16.85
CA GLN A 102 -9.40 -11.54 17.45
C GLN A 102 -10.56 -10.84 16.78
N ASN A 103 -11.75 -10.92 17.38
CA ASN A 103 -12.95 -10.20 16.92
C ASN A 103 -12.75 -8.67 16.99
N LEU A 104 -12.06 -8.10 15.99
CA LEU A 104 -12.15 -6.68 15.63
C LEU A 104 -13.63 -6.28 15.58
N ASN A 105 -13.95 -5.28 16.39
CA ASN A 105 -15.28 -4.70 16.48
C ASN A 105 -15.76 -4.33 15.06
N LEU A 106 -17.02 -4.64 14.74
CA LEU A 106 -17.66 -4.39 13.45
C LEU A 106 -17.39 -2.96 12.94
N ASN A 107 -17.36 -1.99 13.86
CA ASN A 107 -17.06 -0.58 13.57
C ASN A 107 -15.69 -0.38 12.89
N HIS A 108 -14.66 -1.13 13.29
CA HIS A 108 -13.32 -1.03 12.67
C HIS A 108 -13.31 -1.59 11.26
N LYS A 109 -13.98 -2.72 11.04
CA LYS A 109 -14.11 -3.31 9.70
C LYS A 109 -14.82 -2.34 8.76
N ILE A 110 -15.94 -1.77 9.21
CA ILE A 110 -16.67 -0.75 8.45
C ILE A 110 -15.76 0.44 8.14
N PHE A 111 -14.95 0.90 9.11
CA PHE A 111 -14.01 2.01 8.90
C PHE A 111 -12.96 1.71 7.82
N VAL A 112 -12.32 0.53 7.86
CA VAL A 112 -11.33 0.14 6.83
C VAL A 112 -11.97 0.04 5.45
N TRP A 113 -13.16 -0.57 5.35
CA TRP A 113 -13.87 -0.67 4.07
C TRP A 113 -14.28 0.71 3.53
N LEU A 114 -14.77 1.60 4.41
CA LEU A 114 -15.08 2.98 4.05
C LEU A 114 -13.82 3.74 3.60
N SER A 115 -12.68 3.57 4.27
CA SER A 115 -11.44 4.24 3.86
C SER A 115 -10.95 3.78 2.50
N ILE A 116 -11.01 2.47 2.23
CA ILE A 116 -10.67 1.90 0.93
C ILE A 116 -11.58 2.49 -0.15
N LEU A 117 -12.89 2.53 0.10
CA LEU A 117 -13.87 3.07 -0.84
C LEU A 117 -13.64 4.57 -1.11
N ILE A 118 -13.39 5.37 -0.07
CA ILE A 118 -13.06 6.80 -0.20
C ILE A 118 -11.77 6.99 -1.01
N SER A 119 -10.71 6.24 -0.69
CA SER A 119 -9.45 6.27 -1.42
C SER A 119 -9.63 5.91 -2.90
N LEU A 120 -10.42 4.88 -3.19
CA LEU A 120 -10.69 4.41 -4.55
C LEU A 120 -11.48 5.44 -5.36
N VAL A 121 -12.48 6.08 -4.76
CA VAL A 121 -13.23 7.19 -5.37
C VAL A 121 -12.32 8.39 -5.63
N ILE A 122 -11.45 8.77 -4.68
CA ILE A 122 -10.50 9.86 -4.85
C ILE A 122 -9.54 9.59 -6.02
N VAL A 123 -8.96 8.39 -6.08
CA VAL A 123 -8.04 8.00 -7.15
C VAL A 123 -8.77 7.98 -8.51
N SER A 124 -9.97 7.39 -8.56
CA SER A 124 -10.72 7.22 -9.81
C SER A 124 -11.28 8.52 -10.37
N VAL A 125 -11.89 9.37 -9.52
CA VAL A 125 -12.56 10.59 -9.98
C VAL A 125 -11.56 11.71 -10.24
N LYS A 126 -10.52 11.84 -9.41
CA LYS A 126 -9.60 13.00 -9.47
C LYS A 126 -8.27 12.73 -10.19
N ASN A 127 -7.76 11.50 -10.14
CA ASN A 127 -6.41 11.21 -10.62
C ASN A 127 -6.38 10.41 -11.92
N LEU A 128 -7.23 9.39 -12.08
CA LEU A 128 -7.27 8.58 -13.30
C LEU A 128 -7.61 9.41 -14.56
N ARG A 129 -8.40 10.48 -14.43
CA ARG A 129 -8.70 11.39 -15.55
C ARG A 129 -7.49 12.18 -16.08
N ARG A 130 -6.39 12.27 -15.33
CA ARG A 130 -5.22 13.08 -15.67
C ARG A 130 -4.02 12.27 -16.17
N LEU A 131 -4.05 10.96 -15.93
CA LEU A 131 -2.97 10.06 -16.30
C LEU A 131 -3.23 9.48 -17.69
N SER A 132 -2.18 9.36 -18.50
CA SER A 132 -2.30 8.63 -19.75
C SER A 132 -2.40 7.12 -19.47
N LEU A 133 -2.93 6.35 -20.42
CA LEU A 133 -3.00 4.88 -20.30
C LEU A 133 -1.63 4.24 -20.01
N ARG A 134 -0.54 4.81 -20.55
CA ARG A 134 0.83 4.38 -20.26
C ARG A 134 1.17 4.56 -18.79
N ASP A 135 0.80 5.68 -18.19
CA ASP A 135 1.10 5.98 -16.78
C ASP A 135 0.31 5.08 -15.84
N ILE A 136 -0.96 4.84 -16.18
CA ILE A 136 -1.81 3.90 -15.47
C ILE A 136 -1.18 2.51 -15.52
N ALA A 137 -0.74 2.06 -16.69
CA ALA A 137 -0.05 0.78 -16.83
C ALA A 137 1.23 0.70 -15.98
N ILE A 138 2.03 1.78 -15.91
CA ILE A 138 3.22 1.85 -15.04
C ILE A 138 2.80 1.72 -13.57
N VAL A 139 1.87 2.55 -13.10
CA VAL A 139 1.40 2.54 -11.70
C VAL A 139 0.87 1.16 -11.33
N THR A 140 0.02 0.57 -12.16
CA THR A 140 -0.54 -0.77 -11.92
C THR A 140 0.53 -1.86 -11.91
N THR A 141 1.49 -1.83 -12.85
CA THR A 141 2.57 -2.81 -12.89
C THR A 141 3.43 -2.74 -11.64
N VAL A 142 3.86 -1.54 -11.27
CA VAL A 142 4.68 -1.33 -10.07
C VAL A 142 3.91 -1.73 -8.81
N PHE A 143 2.62 -1.42 -8.73
CA PHE A 143 1.76 -1.82 -7.61
C PHE A 143 1.73 -3.34 -7.44
N PHE A 144 1.52 -4.09 -8.53
CA PHE A 144 1.52 -5.55 -8.47
C PHE A 144 2.88 -6.13 -8.05
N VAL A 145 3.99 -5.57 -8.56
CA VAL A 145 5.34 -6.00 -8.15
C VAL A 145 5.52 -5.83 -6.65
N ILE A 146 5.16 -4.67 -6.09
CA ILE A 146 5.28 -4.39 -4.66
C ILE A 146 4.35 -5.28 -3.82
N MET A 147 3.12 -5.53 -4.29
CA MET A 147 2.19 -6.43 -3.60
C MET A 147 2.72 -7.86 -3.51
N VAL A 148 3.26 -8.39 -4.62
CA VAL A 148 3.85 -9.73 -4.65
C VAL A 148 5.04 -9.81 -3.68
N ASP A 149 5.93 -8.81 -3.73
CA ASP A 149 7.09 -8.71 -2.82
C ASP A 149 6.65 -8.69 -1.35
N PHE A 150 5.65 -7.88 -1.00
CA PHE A 150 5.07 -7.84 0.34
C PHE A 150 4.51 -9.19 0.79
N CYS A 151 3.71 -9.86 -0.05
CA CYS A 151 3.14 -11.17 0.30
C CYS A 151 4.23 -12.22 0.53
N PHE A 152 5.27 -12.25 -0.30
CA PHE A 152 6.42 -13.14 -0.10
C PHE A 152 7.14 -12.84 1.21
N PHE A 153 7.37 -11.55 1.52
CA PHE A 153 8.00 -11.14 2.76
C PHE A 153 7.19 -11.58 4.00
N GLU A 154 5.88 -11.34 4.03
CA GLU A 154 5.02 -11.75 5.15
C GLU A 154 5.07 -13.26 5.38
N ILE A 155 5.01 -14.08 4.30
CA ILE A 155 5.13 -15.54 4.39
C ILE A 155 6.48 -15.94 5.00
N ILE A 156 7.58 -15.33 4.56
CA ILE A 156 8.92 -15.61 5.08
C ILE A 156 9.04 -15.16 6.55
N ALA A 157 8.50 -14.00 6.90
CA ALA A 157 8.52 -13.47 8.26
C ALA A 157 7.75 -14.38 9.23
N ASP A 158 6.57 -14.86 8.83
CA ASP A 158 5.79 -15.81 9.63
C ASP A 158 6.51 -17.15 9.79
N LEU A 159 7.13 -17.66 8.73
CA LEU A 159 7.95 -18.87 8.79
C LEU A 159 9.10 -18.73 9.79
N LEU A 160 9.88 -17.64 9.71
CA LEU A 160 11.02 -17.38 10.60
C LEU A 160 10.59 -17.24 12.06
N LEU A 161 9.45 -16.60 12.33
CA LEU A 161 8.90 -16.49 13.68
C LEU A 161 8.46 -17.85 14.23
N SER A 162 7.79 -18.67 13.42
CA SER A 162 7.33 -20.00 13.85
C SER A 162 8.48 -20.93 14.26
N ILE A 163 9.65 -20.78 13.63
CA ILE A 163 10.87 -21.53 13.96
C ILE A 163 11.49 -21.05 15.27
N ARG A 164 11.45 -19.73 15.55
CA ARG A 164 12.07 -19.14 16.74
C ARG A 164 11.33 -19.44 18.05
N TYR A 165 10.02 -19.70 17.98
CA TYR A 165 9.16 -19.98 19.14
C TYR A 165 8.84 -21.48 19.33
N ARG A 166 9.54 -22.37 18.60
CA ARG A 166 9.66 -23.79 18.94
C ARG A 166 10.93 -24.03 19.73
#